data_AF-A0A1Y0BZN7-F1
#
_entry.id   AF-A0A1Y0BZN7-F1
#
_cell.length_a   1.000
_cell.length_b   1.000
_cell.length_c   1.000
_cell.angle_alpha   90.00
_cell.angle_beta   90.00
_cell.angle_gamma   90.00
#
_symmetry.space_group_name_H-M   'P 1'
#
loop_
_entity.id
_entity.type
_entity.pdbx_description
1 polymer ?
#
loop_
_entity_poly.entity_id
_entity_poly.type
_entity_poly.pdbx_seq_one_letter_code
_entity_poly.pdbx_strand_id
1 'polypeptide(L)'
;MAFSGVATWGLWGGFTVIVAGMFGAAFLDGRQRQRKIYWVGWLAGGLIMTVAVAAQHPDRSLGIAGFCAAMSVLIAFFRTPFLKIGGKIYAASAGDRQPDPPEDG
;
A
#
# COMPACT_ATOMS: atom_id res chain seq x y z
N MET A 1 -10.61 19.65 -16.52
CA MET A 1 -10.09 20.43 -15.37
C MET A 1 -8.76 19.82 -14.97
N ALA A 2 -7.65 20.54 -15.14
CA ALA A 2 -6.31 20.04 -14.82
C ALA A 2 -6.00 20.27 -13.33
N PHE A 3 -5.24 19.37 -12.71
CA PHE A 3 -4.64 19.62 -11.39
C PHE A 3 -3.55 20.69 -11.51
N SER A 4 -3.30 21.46 -10.45
CA SER A 4 -2.13 22.34 -10.41
C SER A 4 -0.83 21.52 -10.47
N GLY A 5 0.26 22.15 -10.94
CA GLY A 5 1.56 21.48 -11.04
C GLY A 5 2.03 20.88 -9.71
N VAL A 6 1.78 21.55 -8.58
CA VAL A 6 2.11 21.04 -7.24
C VAL A 6 1.31 19.78 -6.89
N ALA A 7 0.02 19.74 -7.20
CA ALA A 7 -0.81 18.55 -6.98
C ALA A 7 -0.35 17.39 -7.90
N THR A 8 0.01 17.68 -9.15
CA THR A 8 0.57 16.68 -10.06
C THR A 8 1.87 16.09 -9.53
N TRP A 9 2.80 16.91 -9.04
CA TRP A 9 4.03 16.44 -8.41
C TRP A 9 3.76 15.61 -7.15
N GLY A 10 2.79 16.02 -6.33
CA GLY A 10 2.37 15.24 -5.16
C GLY A 10 1.79 13.87 -5.54
N LEU A 11 1.00 13.80 -6.61
CA LEU A 11 0.46 12.53 -7.12
C LEU A 11 1.58 11.58 -7.60
N TRP A 12 2.53 12.09 -8.39
CA TRP A 12 3.67 11.31 -8.85
C TRP A 12 4.61 10.90 -7.71
N GLY A 13 4.85 11.79 -6.76
CA GLY A 13 5.65 11.50 -5.57
C GLY A 13 5.04 10.39 -4.73
N GLY A 14 3.74 10.49 -4.42
CA GLY A 14 3.03 9.45 -3.69
C GLY A 14 2.96 8.12 -4.44
N PHE A 15 2.71 8.14 -5.76
CA PHE A 15 2.75 6.95 -6.59
C PHE A 15 4.13 6.27 -6.56
N THR A 16 5.21 7.05 -6.63
CA THR A 16 6.58 6.54 -6.55
C THR A 16 6.86 5.86 -5.21
N VAL A 17 6.36 6.43 -4.10
CA VAL A 17 6.48 5.81 -2.76
C VAL A 17 5.73 4.47 -2.69
N ILE A 18 4.53 4.38 -3.26
CA ILE A 18 3.76 3.11 -3.32
C ILE A 18 4.55 2.06 -4.10
N VAL A 19 5.03 2.41 -5.29
CA VAL A 19 5.79 1.50 -6.17
C VAL A 19 7.10 1.07 -5.49
N ALA A 20 7.84 2.00 -4.89
CA ALA A 20 9.06 1.70 -4.16
C ALA A 20 8.81 0.77 -2.96
N GLY A 21 7.74 0.99 -2.19
CA GLY A 21 7.36 0.09 -1.10
C GLY A 21 6.96 -1.30 -1.60
N MET A 22 6.22 -1.37 -2.71
CA MET A 22 5.74 -2.63 -3.28
C MET A 22 6.87 -3.49 -3.84
N PHE A 23 7.79 -2.91 -4.61
CA PHE A 23 8.92 -3.64 -5.20
C PHE A 23 10.10 -3.77 -4.22
N GLY A 24 10.35 -2.76 -3.40
CA GLY A 24 11.38 -2.78 -2.37
C GLY A 24 11.16 -3.88 -1.34
N ALA A 25 9.90 -4.19 -1.00
CA ALA A 25 9.56 -5.31 -0.15
C ALA A 25 10.07 -6.66 -0.71
N ALA A 26 10.18 -6.84 -2.01
CA ALA A 26 10.66 -8.09 -2.61
C ALA A 26 12.16 -8.36 -2.35
N PHE A 27 12.94 -7.32 -2.06
CA PHE A 27 14.38 -7.42 -1.79
C PHE A 27 14.73 -7.64 -0.31
N LEU A 28 13.72 -7.81 0.54
CA LEU A 28 13.91 -7.93 1.98
C LEU A 28 13.63 -9.34 2.46
N ASP A 29 14.53 -9.82 3.33
CA ASP A 29 14.35 -11.08 4.02
C ASP A 29 13.32 -10.94 5.15
N GLY A 30 12.43 -11.92 5.22
CA GLY A 30 11.41 -12.03 6.27
C GLY A 30 10.06 -11.43 5.88
N ARG A 31 9.05 -12.30 5.78
CA ARG A 31 7.67 -11.98 5.39
C ARG A 31 7.04 -10.85 6.22
N GLN A 32 7.40 -10.74 7.50
CA GLN A 32 6.93 -9.69 8.39
C GLN A 32 7.46 -8.29 7.99
N ARG A 33 8.74 -8.19 7.58
CA ARG A 33 9.34 -6.93 7.11
C ARG A 33 8.78 -6.52 5.76
N GLN A 34 8.62 -7.49 4.85
CA GLN A 34 7.97 -7.25 3.55
C GLN A 34 6.54 -6.70 3.73
N ARG A 35 5.75 -7.30 4.64
CA ARG A 35 4.41 -6.83 4.99
C ARG A 35 4.43 -5.39 5.54
N LYS A 36 5.33 -5.09 6.49
CA LYS A 36 5.45 -3.75 7.08
C LYS A 36 5.73 -2.69 6.00
N ILE A 37 6.69 -2.95 5.11
CA ILE A 37 7.11 -1.99 4.08
C ILE A 37 6.05 -1.83 2.99
N TYR A 38 5.37 -2.91 2.62
CA TYR A 38 4.21 -2.83 1.76
C TYR A 38 3.15 -1.87 2.33
N TRP A 39 2.71 -2.11 3.57
CA TRP A 39 1.66 -1.28 4.19
C TRP A 39 2.12 0.16 4.43
N VAL A 40 3.37 0.38 4.85
CA VAL A 40 3.93 1.73 5.01
C VAL A 40 4.00 2.45 3.67
N GLY A 41 4.41 1.79 2.59
CA GLY A 41 4.44 2.37 1.25
C GLY A 41 3.06 2.80 0.77
N TRP A 42 2.04 1.94 0.94
CA TRP A 42 0.66 2.27 0.61
C TRP A 42 0.10 3.42 1.44
N LEU A 43 0.31 3.41 2.76
CA LEU A 43 -0.18 4.46 3.65
C LEU A 43 0.51 5.79 3.39
N ALA A 44 1.85 5.81 3.33
CA ALA A 44 2.62 7.03 3.10
C ALA A 44 2.34 7.61 1.72
N GLY A 45 2.42 6.78 0.67
CA GLY A 45 2.16 7.24 -0.69
C GLY A 45 0.70 7.67 -0.90
N GLY A 46 -0.26 6.90 -0.42
CA GLY A 46 -1.68 7.27 -0.47
C GLY A 46 -1.99 8.56 0.29
N LEU A 47 -1.37 8.77 1.44
CA LEU A 47 -1.50 10.02 2.21
C LEU A 47 -0.94 11.21 1.44
N ILE A 48 0.25 11.09 0.86
CA ILE A 48 0.86 12.17 0.04
C ILE A 48 -0.07 12.53 -1.12
N MET A 49 -0.59 11.53 -1.86
CA MET A 49 -1.52 11.76 -2.98
C MET A 49 -2.81 12.44 -2.52
N THR A 50 -3.36 12.00 -1.39
CA THR A 50 -4.61 12.54 -0.84
C THR A 50 -4.43 13.99 -0.40
N VAL A 51 -3.39 14.29 0.39
CA VAL A 51 -3.10 15.65 0.88
C VAL A 51 -2.79 16.61 -0.28
N ALA A 52 -2.06 16.15 -1.30
CA ALA A 52 -1.72 16.96 -2.47
C ALA A 52 -2.97 17.47 -3.22
N VAL A 53 -4.07 16.71 -3.17
CA VAL A 53 -5.32 17.04 -3.87
C VAL A 53 -6.37 17.65 -2.94
N ALA A 54 -6.35 17.34 -1.64
CA ALA A 54 -7.35 17.76 -0.66
C ALA A 54 -7.57 19.29 -0.60
N ALA A 55 -6.49 20.07 -0.73
CA ALA A 55 -6.56 21.53 -0.68
C ALA A 55 -7.28 22.17 -1.88
N GLN A 56 -7.32 21.49 -3.03
CA GLN A 56 -7.94 22.01 -4.26
C GLN A 56 -9.30 21.36 -4.54
N HIS A 57 -9.40 20.06 -4.27
CA HIS A 57 -10.54 19.23 -4.63
C HIS A 57 -10.78 18.17 -3.54
N PRO A 58 -11.41 18.52 -2.41
CA PRO A 58 -11.65 17.59 -1.31
C PRO A 58 -12.44 16.35 -1.75
N ASP A 59 -13.45 16.52 -2.62
CA ASP A 59 -14.24 15.41 -3.16
C ASP A 59 -13.39 14.39 -3.93
N ARG A 60 -12.41 14.87 -4.71
CA ARG A 60 -11.49 14.00 -5.47
C ARG A 60 -10.46 13.35 -4.55
N SER A 61 -10.05 14.04 -3.50
CA SER A 61 -9.11 13.48 -2.52
C SER A 61 -9.67 12.25 -1.81
N LEU A 62 -10.97 12.26 -1.47
CA LEU A 62 -11.67 11.09 -0.94
C LEU A 62 -11.68 9.93 -1.93
N GLY A 63 -11.92 10.21 -3.21
CA GLY A 63 -11.84 9.20 -4.27
C GLY A 63 -10.44 8.57 -4.38
N ILE A 64 -9.39 9.38 -4.30
CA ILE A 64 -7.99 8.92 -4.32
C ILE A 64 -7.69 8.05 -3.09
N ALA A 65 -8.06 8.51 -1.89
CA ALA A 65 -7.86 7.77 -0.66
C ALA A 65 -8.57 6.41 -0.70
N GLY A 66 -9.84 6.40 -1.13
CA GLY A 66 -10.63 5.16 -1.29
C GLY A 66 -10.03 4.22 -2.33
N PHE A 67 -9.58 4.75 -3.46
CA PHE A 67 -8.90 3.96 -4.50
C PHE A 67 -7.61 3.34 -4.00
N CYS A 68 -6.75 4.11 -3.33
CA CYS A 68 -5.50 3.61 -2.74
C CYS A 68 -5.80 2.53 -1.70
N ALA A 69 -6.79 2.73 -0.82
CA ALA A 69 -7.18 1.73 0.17
C ALA A 69 -7.67 0.43 -0.50
N ALA A 70 -8.59 0.52 -1.47
CA ALA A 70 -9.11 -0.64 -2.18
C ALA A 70 -8.01 -1.42 -2.92
N MET A 71 -7.13 -0.72 -3.64
CA MET A 71 -6.01 -1.34 -4.36
C MET A 71 -5.00 -1.98 -3.41
N SER A 72 -4.69 -1.35 -2.28
CA SER A 72 -3.78 -1.91 -1.28
C SER A 72 -4.28 -3.26 -0.74
N VAL A 73 -5.58 -3.39 -0.47
CA VAL A 73 -6.19 -4.63 0.02
C VAL A 73 -6.29 -5.67 -1.11
N LEU A 74 -6.71 -5.25 -2.31
CA LEU A 74 -6.87 -6.14 -3.45
C LEU A 74 -5.53 -6.78 -3.85
N ILE A 75 -4.47 -5.98 -3.98
CA ILE A 75 -3.12 -6.49 -4.28
C ILE A 75 -2.62 -7.36 -3.13
N ALA A 76 -2.84 -6.96 -1.88
CA ALA A 76 -2.49 -7.76 -0.71
C ALA A 76 -3.28 -9.07 -0.60
N PHE A 77 -4.45 -9.19 -1.21
CA PHE A 77 -5.22 -10.44 -1.20
C PHE A 77 -4.80 -11.39 -2.33
N PHE A 78 -4.57 -10.85 -3.53
CA PHE A 78 -4.27 -11.67 -4.71
C PHE A 78 -2.80 -12.03 -4.86
N ARG A 79 -1.89 -11.14 -4.45
CA ARG A 79 -0.48 -11.22 -4.88
C ARG A 79 0.49 -11.64 -3.78
N THR A 80 0.10 -11.51 -2.51
CA THR A 80 1.01 -11.68 -1.37
C THR A 80 0.28 -12.14 -0.10
N PRO A 81 0.89 -12.88 0.83
CA PRO A 81 0.32 -13.18 2.15
C PRO A 81 0.34 -12.01 3.14
N PHE A 82 0.10 -10.78 2.70
CA PHE A 82 0.28 -9.57 3.53
C PHE A 82 -0.97 -9.14 4.28
N LEU A 83 -2.13 -9.73 3.99
CA LEU A 83 -3.37 -9.48 4.70
C LEU A 83 -3.48 -10.42 5.90
N LYS A 84 -3.11 -9.93 7.09
CA LYS A 84 -3.22 -10.65 8.37
C LYS A 84 -4.27 -9.98 9.24
N ILE A 85 -5.32 -10.73 9.60
CA ILE A 85 -6.40 -10.25 10.48
C ILE A 85 -6.56 -11.27 11.61
N GLY A 86 -6.44 -10.82 12.86
CA GLY A 86 -6.62 -11.69 14.04
C GLY A 86 -5.66 -12.88 14.09
N GLY A 87 -4.43 -12.74 13.62
CA GLY A 87 -3.42 -13.81 13.59
C GLY A 87 -3.51 -14.75 12.38
N LYS A 88 -4.58 -14.69 11.59
CA LYS A 88 -4.78 -15.52 10.40
C LYS A 88 -4.41 -14.75 9.12
N ILE A 89 -3.68 -15.41 8.22
CA ILE A 89 -3.33 -14.84 6.90
C ILE A 89 -4.45 -15.16 5.91
N TYR A 90 -4.93 -14.13 5.24
CA TYR A 90 -5.95 -14.22 4.20
C TYR A 90 -5.28 -13.96 2.85
N ALA A 91 -5.06 -15.02 2.08
CA ALA A 91 -4.50 -14.94 0.73
C ALA A 91 -5.34 -15.78 -0.25
N ALA A 92 -5.37 -15.40 -1.52
CA ALA A 92 -6.04 -16.16 -2.57
C ALA A 92 -5.39 -17.54 -2.78
N SER A 93 -4.06 -17.61 -2.75
CA SER A 93 -3.30 -18.86 -2.88
C SER A 93 -3.27 -19.64 -1.57
N ALA A 94 -3.46 -20.97 -1.64
CA ALA A 94 -3.42 -21.85 -0.48
C ALA A 94 -2.02 -21.97 0.14
N GLY A 95 -0.95 -21.87 -0.66
CA GLY A 95 0.44 -21.89 -0.17
C GLY A 95 0.81 -20.65 0.65
N ASP A 96 0.18 -19.52 0.35
CA ASP A 96 0.40 -18.25 1.04
C ASP A 96 -0.38 -18.15 2.37
N ARG A 97 -1.33 -19.06 2.62
CA ARG A 97 -2.05 -19.12 3.92
C ARG A 97 -1.24 -19.81 5.02
N GLN A 98 -0.04 -20.30 4.72
CA GLN A 98 0.81 -20.93 5.72
C GLN A 98 1.13 -19.94 6.85
N PRO A 99 1.02 -20.37 8.13
CA PRO A 99 1.40 -19.55 9.26
C PRO A 99 2.80 -18.96 9.07
N ASP A 100 2.99 -17.71 9.53
CA ASP A 100 4.33 -17.12 9.58
C ASP A 100 5.25 -18.09 10.37
N PRO A 101 6.47 -18.41 9.88
CA PRO A 101 7.43 -19.17 10.68
C PRO A 101 7.69 -18.45 12.02
N PRO A 102 8.04 -19.20 13.09
CA PRO A 102 8.34 -18.60 14.39
C PRO A 102 9.35 -17.47 14.23
N GLU A 103 9.13 -16.35 14.93
CA GLU A 103 10.18 -15.35 15.08
C GLU A 103 11.28 -15.99 15.92
N ASP A 104 12.40 -16.33 15.29
CA ASP A 104 13.62 -16.66 16.02
C ASP A 104 14.13 -15.36 16.69
N GLY A 105 13.86 -15.21 18.00
CA GLY A 105 14.49 -14.24 18.90
C GLY A 105 13.66 -13.01 19.27
#